data_AF-Q3HTK1-F1
#
_entry.id   AF-Q3HTK1-F1
#
_cell.length_a   1.000
_cell.length_b   1.000
_cell.length_c   1.000
_cell.angle_alpha   90.00
_cell.angle_beta   90.00
_cell.angle_gamma   90.00
#
_symmetry.space_group_name_H-M   'P 1'
#
loop_
_entity.id
_entity.type
_entity.pdbx_description
1 polymer ?
#
loop_
_entity_poly.entity_id
_entity_poly.type
_entity_poly.pdbx_seq_one_letter_code
_entity_poly.pdbx_strand_id
1 'polypeptide(L)'
;MRLTVAVLAILALAIGASAQQTGLYPSFPYCQCTKTPSAYRLSPTVTSTGAGTYCFTLSANKVPAGCTHKCCKADLKKIEFNVNDACDVFSPSLKATINGVRTKVAPAINKAQNGPVGSTTLVLTQLGLGLGNDGAQVCITLGLNKNGKGCTTLEELCVPPAGMPAGVCTAALFDSQNDCCPLSQANVPSPPPPSPPPPSPPPRCEVCAYIALVDPENNAPFPYAFSADECDSYAQTLIDDITAQAGDAGATIVTPFAKVDCQERLIKVCGEFFSNEEGALIQDWIGEQVSVWNDMVTGGQCPAYLSGYSVVTAVGGDGSDVNSLPMSCLNAFKSTACAPETVDFPKCQCTTKAFATPFAVKPMMSEMAGPSKDTTSYCFELAVVAPANPGSACGKTSTVNKAEFFADDTKRRQIKSIGIKPAGAAGYKWVAPSWGAVGDQTLKVTLGWSTAQAAGGRICLELYNTTSLDDFCMGAAMDTCWLNLFDTTRNCCPLYTSSLV
;
A
#
# COMPACT_ATOMS: atom_id res chain seq x y z
N MET A 1 -110.50 -64.34 8.82
CA MET A 1 -110.22 -65.11 10.05
C MET A 1 -108.75 -64.89 10.43
N ARG A 2 -108.51 -64.32 11.63
CA ARG A 2 -107.25 -64.15 12.41
C ARG A 2 -106.15 -63.23 11.83
N LEU A 3 -105.78 -62.11 12.50
CA LEU A 3 -104.83 -61.94 13.65
C LEU A 3 -103.39 -62.31 13.25
N THR A 4 -102.27 -61.59 13.48
CA THR A 4 -101.77 -60.65 14.53
C THR A 4 -100.35 -60.21 14.04
N VAL A 5 -99.70 -59.08 14.38
CA VAL A 5 -98.83 -58.76 15.55
C VAL A 5 -98.10 -57.44 15.22
N ALA A 6 -97.95 -56.55 16.21
CA ALA A 6 -97.06 -55.37 16.17
C ALA A 6 -95.60 -55.74 16.50
N VAL A 7 -94.60 -55.13 15.84
CA VAL A 7 -93.18 -55.28 16.20
C VAL A 7 -92.54 -53.90 16.40
N LEU A 8 -92.03 -53.69 17.61
CA LEU A 8 -91.23 -52.55 18.06
C LEU A 8 -89.89 -52.47 17.31
N ALA A 9 -89.48 -51.26 16.93
CA ALA A 9 -88.13 -50.93 16.49
C ALA A 9 -87.24 -50.61 17.70
N ILE A 10 -86.14 -51.33 17.87
CA ILE A 10 -85.05 -50.99 18.79
C ILE A 10 -83.85 -50.56 17.94
N LEU A 11 -83.52 -49.27 17.98
CA LEU A 11 -82.25 -48.72 17.47
C LEU A 11 -81.12 -49.09 18.43
N ALA A 12 -80.16 -49.88 17.97
CA ALA A 12 -78.84 -49.99 18.59
C ALA A 12 -77.93 -48.90 18.00
N LEU A 13 -77.76 -47.79 18.73
CA LEU A 13 -76.71 -46.79 18.49
C LEU A 13 -75.38 -47.36 18.99
N ALA A 14 -74.54 -47.83 18.07
CA ALA A 14 -73.12 -48.00 18.34
C ALA A 14 -72.48 -46.60 18.40
N ILE A 15 -72.28 -46.09 19.62
CA ILE A 15 -71.54 -44.86 19.87
C ILE A 15 -70.07 -45.17 19.61
N GLY A 16 -69.55 -44.76 18.45
CA GLY A 16 -68.11 -44.69 18.22
C GLY A 16 -67.52 -43.65 19.15
N ALA A 17 -66.75 -44.06 20.15
CA ALA A 17 -66.00 -43.14 21.00
C ALA A 17 -64.98 -42.38 20.14
N SER A 18 -65.25 -41.10 19.88
CA SER A 18 -64.23 -40.18 19.38
C SER A 18 -63.19 -40.00 20.48
N ALA A 19 -61.98 -40.51 20.29
CA ALA A 19 -60.88 -40.33 21.24
C ALA A 19 -60.62 -38.83 21.45
N GLN A 20 -60.85 -38.35 22.68
CA GLN A 20 -60.68 -36.95 23.05
C GLN A 20 -59.20 -36.59 23.09
N GLN A 21 -58.83 -35.45 22.50
CA GLN A 21 -57.45 -34.94 22.55
C GLN A 21 -57.11 -34.52 23.98
N THR A 22 -55.97 -35.00 24.50
CA THR A 22 -55.63 -34.88 25.93
C THR A 22 -54.87 -33.61 26.27
N GLY A 23 -54.22 -32.95 25.30
CA GLY A 23 -53.37 -31.78 25.55
C GLY A 23 -52.08 -32.08 26.33
N LEU A 24 -51.71 -33.36 26.50
CA LEU A 24 -50.55 -33.78 27.30
C LEU A 24 -49.23 -33.15 26.84
N TYR A 25 -49.06 -32.96 25.53
CA TYR A 25 -47.91 -32.28 24.95
C TYR A 25 -48.39 -30.99 24.26
N PRO A 26 -48.02 -29.81 24.76
CA PRO A 26 -48.60 -28.55 24.27
C PRO A 26 -48.03 -28.09 22.90
N SER A 27 -46.97 -28.74 22.40
CA SER A 27 -46.32 -28.37 21.14
C SER A 27 -46.00 -29.59 20.28
N PHE A 28 -45.98 -29.36 18.96
CA PHE A 28 -45.56 -30.35 17.97
C PHE A 28 -44.14 -30.87 18.30
N PRO A 29 -43.88 -32.20 18.25
CA PRO A 29 -44.66 -33.27 17.61
C PRO A 29 -45.74 -33.95 18.47
N TYR A 30 -46.21 -33.29 19.53
CA TYR A 30 -47.28 -33.79 20.41
C TYR A 30 -47.01 -35.17 21.02
N CYS A 31 -45.74 -35.49 21.26
CA CYS A 31 -45.30 -36.72 21.93
C CYS A 31 -43.97 -36.49 22.66
N GLN A 32 -43.62 -37.39 23.57
CA GLN A 32 -42.29 -37.42 24.20
C GLN A 32 -41.32 -38.19 23.31
N CYS A 33 -40.27 -37.50 22.84
CA CYS A 33 -39.24 -38.07 21.99
C CYS A 33 -38.02 -37.13 21.94
N THR A 34 -36.87 -37.66 21.52
CA THR A 34 -35.61 -36.93 21.46
C THR A 34 -35.49 -36.14 20.16
N LYS A 35 -35.43 -34.81 20.26
CA LYS A 35 -35.35 -33.91 19.08
C LYS A 35 -33.92 -33.72 18.57
N THR A 36 -32.92 -33.85 19.44
CA THR A 36 -31.49 -33.71 19.13
C THR A 36 -30.66 -34.60 20.05
N PRO A 37 -29.56 -35.21 19.56
CA PRO A 37 -29.02 -35.16 18.20
C PRO A 37 -29.79 -36.04 17.20
N SER A 38 -29.57 -35.86 15.90
CA SER A 38 -30.32 -36.56 14.84
C SER A 38 -29.51 -36.85 13.59
N ALA A 39 -29.75 -38.01 12.98
CA ALA A 39 -29.23 -38.40 11.68
C ALA A 39 -29.94 -37.76 10.47
N TYR A 40 -31.16 -37.26 10.65
CA TYR A 40 -32.01 -36.77 9.57
C TYR A 40 -32.47 -35.33 9.80
N ARG A 41 -32.60 -34.60 8.69
CA ARG A 41 -33.32 -33.32 8.60
C ARG A 41 -33.91 -33.15 7.20
N LEU A 42 -34.94 -32.32 7.06
CA LEU A 42 -35.37 -31.84 5.74
C LEU A 42 -34.59 -30.56 5.38
N SER A 43 -34.36 -30.36 4.08
CA SER A 43 -33.83 -29.10 3.54
C SER A 43 -34.76 -27.93 3.90
N PRO A 44 -34.23 -26.74 4.23
CA PRO A 44 -35.04 -25.55 4.46
C PRO A 44 -35.74 -25.06 3.18
N THR A 45 -35.30 -25.48 2.01
CA THR A 45 -35.91 -25.15 0.71
C THR A 45 -36.88 -26.24 0.27
N VAL A 46 -38.06 -25.81 -0.19
CA VAL A 46 -39.06 -26.69 -0.81
C VAL A 46 -39.21 -26.33 -2.28
N THR A 47 -39.25 -27.35 -3.14
CA THR A 47 -39.48 -27.15 -4.58
C THR A 47 -40.96 -27.40 -4.87
N SER A 48 -41.64 -26.43 -5.50
CA SER A 48 -42.95 -26.66 -6.11
C SER A 48 -42.78 -27.14 -7.54
N THR A 49 -43.39 -28.26 -7.90
CA THR A 49 -43.32 -28.85 -9.26
C THR A 49 -44.58 -28.60 -10.09
N GLY A 50 -45.49 -27.75 -9.59
CA GLY A 50 -46.80 -27.49 -10.19
C GLY A 50 -47.87 -28.49 -9.74
N ALA A 51 -49.13 -28.23 -10.12
CA ALA A 51 -50.30 -29.06 -9.81
C ALA A 51 -50.48 -29.37 -8.30
N GLY A 52 -50.17 -28.41 -7.41
CA GLY A 52 -50.28 -28.57 -5.96
C GLY A 52 -49.23 -29.52 -5.36
N THR A 53 -48.14 -29.82 -6.07
CA THR A 53 -47.08 -30.72 -5.58
C THR A 53 -45.90 -29.96 -5.00
N TYR A 54 -45.51 -30.34 -3.78
CA TYR A 54 -44.42 -29.75 -3.00
C TYR A 54 -43.43 -30.83 -2.58
N CYS A 55 -42.15 -30.66 -2.94
CA CYS A 55 -41.10 -31.64 -2.72
C CYS A 55 -40.10 -31.18 -1.66
N PHE A 56 -39.93 -32.02 -0.64
CA PHE A 56 -39.02 -31.86 0.48
C PHE A 56 -37.79 -32.76 0.28
N THR A 57 -36.58 -32.20 0.38
CA THR A 57 -35.35 -32.98 0.25
C THR A 57 -34.90 -33.49 1.61
N LEU A 58 -34.75 -34.80 1.75
CA LEU A 58 -34.17 -35.45 2.92
C LEU A 58 -32.65 -35.26 2.92
N SER A 59 -32.12 -34.76 4.03
CA SER A 59 -30.70 -34.83 4.36
C SER A 59 -30.49 -35.93 5.41
N ALA A 60 -29.72 -36.96 5.06
CA ALA A 60 -29.37 -38.07 5.93
C ALA A 60 -27.88 -38.01 6.34
N ASN A 61 -27.54 -38.76 7.39
CA ASN A 61 -26.19 -38.85 7.95
C ASN A 61 -25.57 -37.49 8.36
N LYS A 62 -26.38 -36.57 8.90
CA LYS A 62 -25.94 -35.21 9.29
C LYS A 62 -25.50 -35.10 10.76
N VAL A 63 -25.00 -36.17 11.35
CA VAL A 63 -24.54 -36.20 12.75
C VAL A 63 -23.09 -35.74 12.89
N PRO A 64 -22.72 -35.04 13.98
CA PRO A 64 -21.32 -34.75 14.28
C PRO A 64 -20.47 -36.03 14.42
N ALA A 65 -19.20 -35.94 14.03
CA ALA A 65 -18.25 -37.03 14.20
C ALA A 65 -18.18 -37.46 15.67
N GLY A 66 -18.29 -38.77 15.93
CA GLY A 66 -18.25 -39.33 17.28
C GLY A 66 -19.58 -39.36 18.04
N CYS A 67 -20.73 -39.06 17.41
CA CYS A 67 -22.01 -39.17 18.11
C CYS A 67 -22.35 -40.63 18.52
N THR A 68 -22.52 -40.86 19.82
CA THR A 68 -22.86 -42.16 20.42
C THR A 68 -24.34 -42.33 20.78
N HIS A 69 -25.15 -41.26 20.73
CA HIS A 69 -26.57 -41.30 21.07
C HIS A 69 -27.39 -42.16 20.08
N LYS A 70 -28.42 -42.88 20.54
CA LYS A 70 -29.22 -43.77 19.67
C LYS A 70 -29.83 -43.06 18.45
N CYS A 71 -30.27 -41.82 18.62
CA CYS A 71 -30.85 -41.00 17.55
C CYS A 71 -29.87 -40.58 16.45
N CYS A 72 -28.57 -40.80 16.64
CA CYS A 72 -27.57 -40.59 15.60
C CYS A 72 -27.47 -41.76 14.61
N LYS A 73 -28.06 -42.91 14.93
CA LYS A 73 -28.06 -44.13 14.11
C LYS A 73 -29.47 -44.68 13.87
N ALA A 74 -30.50 -43.94 14.28
CA ALA A 74 -31.88 -44.35 14.17
C ALA A 74 -32.31 -44.52 12.70
N ASP A 75 -33.30 -45.37 12.46
CA ASP A 75 -33.96 -45.49 11.17
C ASP A 75 -34.97 -44.34 10.94
N LEU A 76 -35.56 -44.26 9.75
CA LEU A 76 -36.61 -43.30 9.43
C LEU A 76 -37.90 -44.02 9.05
N LYS A 77 -38.83 -44.12 10.01
CA LYS A 77 -40.08 -44.85 9.86
C LYS A 77 -41.20 -44.00 9.26
N LYS A 78 -41.35 -42.77 9.75
CA LYS A 78 -42.39 -41.84 9.33
C LYS A 78 -41.93 -40.39 9.43
N ILE A 79 -42.58 -39.52 8.66
CA ILE A 79 -42.47 -38.07 8.76
C ILE A 79 -43.85 -37.55 9.09
N GLU A 80 -43.96 -36.67 10.08
CA GLU A 80 -45.19 -35.94 10.38
C GLU A 80 -44.98 -34.46 10.13
N PHE A 81 -45.99 -33.78 9.57
CA PHE A 81 -46.02 -32.33 9.46
C PHE A 81 -47.08 -31.77 10.39
N ASN A 82 -46.78 -30.63 11.03
CA ASN A 82 -47.78 -29.86 11.78
C ASN A 82 -48.67 -29.10 10.78
N VAL A 83 -49.95 -29.46 10.70
CA VAL A 83 -50.87 -28.96 9.67
C VAL A 83 -52.14 -28.38 10.28
N ASN A 84 -52.80 -27.49 9.54
CA ASN A 84 -54.05 -26.85 9.96
C ASN A 84 -55.20 -27.87 9.95
N ASP A 85 -56.05 -27.80 10.97
CA ASP A 85 -57.21 -28.69 11.13
C ASP A 85 -58.25 -28.50 10.02
N ALA A 86 -58.32 -27.31 9.41
CA ALA A 86 -59.12 -27.03 8.23
C ALA A 86 -58.80 -27.96 7.05
N CYS A 87 -57.60 -28.56 7.01
CA CYS A 87 -57.20 -29.51 5.98
C CYS A 87 -57.66 -30.95 6.27
N ASP A 88 -58.09 -31.26 7.50
CA ASP A 88 -58.66 -32.55 7.90
C ASP A 88 -60.12 -32.68 7.44
N VAL A 89 -60.29 -32.88 6.13
CA VAL A 89 -61.60 -33.00 5.47
C VAL A 89 -61.93 -34.45 5.16
N PHE A 90 -63.21 -34.79 5.06
CA PHE A 90 -63.61 -36.12 4.60
C PHE A 90 -63.07 -36.40 3.19
N SER A 91 -62.35 -37.52 3.02
CA SER A 91 -61.71 -37.96 1.77
C SER A 91 -60.80 -36.89 1.12
N PRO A 92 -59.71 -36.47 1.79
CA PRO A 92 -58.83 -35.43 1.25
C PRO A 92 -58.11 -35.92 -0.02
N SER A 93 -57.92 -35.02 -0.99
CA SER A 93 -57.14 -35.34 -2.20
C SER A 93 -55.65 -35.15 -1.90
N LEU A 94 -55.05 -36.17 -1.29
CA LEU A 94 -53.68 -36.14 -0.80
C LEU A 94 -52.88 -37.33 -1.34
N LYS A 95 -51.71 -37.06 -1.94
CA LYS A 95 -50.81 -38.10 -2.46
C LYS A 95 -49.39 -37.81 -2.01
N ALA A 96 -48.59 -38.86 -1.87
CA ALA A 96 -47.18 -38.74 -1.59
C ALA A 96 -46.35 -39.62 -2.54
N THR A 97 -45.18 -39.14 -2.91
CA THR A 97 -44.18 -39.88 -3.68
C THR A 97 -42.81 -39.75 -3.03
N ILE A 98 -41.95 -40.73 -3.29
CA ILE A 98 -40.54 -40.74 -2.91
C ILE A 98 -39.75 -40.92 -4.20
N ASN A 99 -38.91 -39.94 -4.55
CA ASN A 99 -38.18 -39.91 -5.80
C ASN A 99 -39.08 -40.19 -7.02
N GLY A 100 -40.29 -39.61 -7.02
CA GLY A 100 -41.29 -39.79 -8.07
C GLY A 100 -42.16 -41.05 -7.97
N VAL A 101 -41.80 -42.04 -7.14
CA VAL A 101 -42.56 -43.28 -6.96
C VAL A 101 -43.60 -43.13 -5.86
N ARG A 102 -44.85 -43.53 -6.09
CA ARG A 102 -45.94 -43.41 -5.11
C ARG A 102 -45.64 -44.22 -3.84
N THR A 103 -45.93 -43.63 -2.68
CA THR A 103 -45.76 -44.30 -1.39
C THR A 103 -46.67 -45.52 -1.26
N LYS A 104 -46.18 -46.56 -0.57
CA LYS A 104 -46.96 -47.79 -0.30
C LYS A 104 -48.21 -47.52 0.53
N VAL A 105 -48.08 -46.61 1.49
CA VAL A 105 -49.19 -46.13 2.33
C VAL A 105 -49.53 -44.72 1.90
N ALA A 106 -50.83 -44.47 1.70
CA ALA A 106 -51.31 -43.13 1.37
C ALA A 106 -51.06 -42.17 2.55
N PRO A 107 -50.74 -40.89 2.27
CA PRO A 107 -50.66 -39.87 3.31
C PRO A 107 -52.02 -39.70 4.00
N ALA A 108 -52.00 -39.43 5.31
CA ALA A 108 -53.21 -39.24 6.09
C ALA A 108 -53.06 -38.05 7.04
N ILE A 109 -54.14 -37.27 7.21
CA ILE A 109 -54.23 -36.24 8.24
C ILE A 109 -55.00 -36.84 9.41
N ASN A 110 -54.44 -36.69 10.60
CA ASN A 110 -55.04 -37.23 11.82
C ASN A 110 -55.08 -36.16 12.91
N LYS A 111 -56.08 -36.25 13.80
CA LYS A 111 -56.05 -35.51 15.06
C LYS A 111 -54.91 -36.01 15.94
N ALA A 112 -54.10 -35.09 16.46
CA ALA A 112 -53.03 -35.42 17.39
C ALA A 112 -53.62 -35.74 18.76
N GLN A 113 -53.76 -37.03 19.09
CA GLN A 113 -54.45 -37.49 20.30
C GLN A 113 -53.86 -36.90 21.59
N ASN A 114 -52.54 -36.71 21.66
CA ASN A 114 -51.88 -36.13 22.83
C ASN A 114 -51.61 -34.62 22.71
N GLY A 115 -52.02 -34.01 21.60
CA GLY A 115 -51.92 -32.56 21.40
C GLY A 115 -53.13 -31.82 21.97
N PRO A 116 -53.09 -30.48 22.04
CA PRO A 116 -54.26 -29.66 22.34
C PRO A 116 -55.41 -29.89 21.35
N VAL A 117 -56.64 -29.57 21.77
CA VAL A 117 -57.82 -29.61 20.90
C VAL A 117 -57.56 -28.78 19.63
N GLY A 118 -57.86 -29.37 18.46
CA GLY A 118 -57.62 -28.73 17.16
C GLY A 118 -56.23 -29.00 16.57
N SER A 119 -55.35 -29.71 17.28
CA SER A 119 -54.04 -30.09 16.73
C SER A 119 -54.17 -31.24 15.74
N THR A 120 -53.66 -31.06 14.52
CA THR A 120 -53.65 -32.09 13.46
C THR A 120 -52.25 -32.31 12.89
N THR A 121 -51.96 -33.56 12.50
CA THR A 121 -50.70 -33.91 11.83
C THR A 121 -50.95 -34.62 10.51
N LEU A 122 -50.18 -34.24 9.49
CA LEU A 122 -50.08 -35.00 8.25
C LEU A 122 -48.99 -36.06 8.41
N VAL A 123 -49.37 -37.32 8.35
CA VAL A 123 -48.49 -38.47 8.55
C VAL A 123 -48.13 -39.14 7.22
N LEU A 124 -46.82 -39.25 6.97
CA LEU A 124 -46.21 -40.03 5.89
C LEU A 124 -45.48 -41.21 6.51
N THR A 125 -46.00 -42.43 6.38
CA THR A 125 -45.42 -43.64 7.01
C THR A 125 -44.94 -44.65 5.98
N GLN A 126 -44.11 -45.60 6.44
CA GLN A 126 -43.56 -46.69 5.63
C GLN A 126 -42.84 -46.21 4.36
N LEU A 127 -42.06 -45.12 4.52
CA LEU A 127 -41.36 -44.47 3.41
C LEU A 127 -40.19 -45.30 2.88
N GLY A 128 -39.68 -46.27 3.65
CA GLY A 128 -38.51 -47.06 3.24
C GLY A 128 -37.25 -46.21 3.09
N LEU A 129 -37.17 -45.10 3.82
CA LEU A 129 -36.03 -44.20 3.88
C LEU A 129 -35.14 -44.56 5.08
N GLY A 130 -33.85 -44.31 4.95
CA GLY A 130 -32.86 -44.50 6.02
C GLY A 130 -31.56 -43.73 5.73
N LEU A 131 -30.49 -44.09 6.44
CA LEU A 131 -29.21 -43.35 6.40
C LEU A 131 -28.58 -43.29 5.00
N GLY A 132 -28.88 -44.24 4.12
CA GLY A 132 -28.39 -44.29 2.74
C GLY A 132 -29.18 -43.44 1.75
N ASN A 133 -30.21 -42.70 2.18
CA ASN A 133 -31.12 -41.95 1.31
C ASN A 133 -30.90 -40.43 1.38
N ASP A 134 -29.65 -39.98 1.56
CA ASP A 134 -29.32 -38.54 1.46
C ASP A 134 -29.72 -38.01 0.07
N GLY A 135 -30.41 -36.88 0.04
CA GLY A 135 -30.94 -36.26 -1.18
C GLY A 135 -32.29 -36.80 -1.66
N ALA A 136 -32.89 -37.80 -1.00
CA ALA A 136 -34.20 -38.31 -1.42
C ALA A 136 -35.28 -37.23 -1.38
N GLN A 137 -36.12 -37.17 -2.41
CA GLN A 137 -37.23 -36.24 -2.51
C GLN A 137 -38.52 -36.88 -2.02
N VAL A 138 -39.11 -36.31 -0.98
CA VAL A 138 -40.44 -36.65 -0.48
C VAL A 138 -41.40 -35.59 -0.99
N CYS A 139 -42.25 -35.93 -1.96
CA CYS A 139 -43.20 -34.98 -2.52
C CYS A 139 -44.61 -35.25 -2.01
N ILE A 140 -45.33 -34.18 -1.67
CA ILE A 140 -46.74 -34.20 -1.26
C ILE A 140 -47.54 -33.44 -2.32
N THR A 141 -48.57 -34.06 -2.88
CA THR A 141 -49.53 -33.43 -3.79
C THR A 141 -50.82 -33.14 -3.04
N LEU A 142 -51.17 -31.87 -2.99
CA LEU A 142 -52.35 -31.30 -2.34
C LEU A 142 -53.48 -31.10 -3.34
N GLY A 143 -54.72 -31.05 -2.86
CA GLY A 143 -55.89 -30.87 -3.69
C GLY A 143 -57.20 -30.89 -2.92
N LEU A 144 -58.25 -30.37 -3.57
CA LEU A 144 -59.60 -30.36 -3.03
C LEU A 144 -60.27 -31.73 -3.18
N ASN A 145 -61.11 -32.10 -2.20
CA ASN A 145 -61.99 -33.25 -2.32
C ASN A 145 -63.16 -32.96 -3.28
N LYS A 146 -64.03 -33.97 -3.50
CA LYS A 146 -65.21 -33.84 -4.40
C LYS A 146 -66.18 -32.72 -4.01
N ASN A 147 -66.12 -32.22 -2.78
CA ASN A 147 -66.97 -31.16 -2.26
C ASN A 147 -66.26 -29.78 -2.28
N GLY A 148 -65.11 -29.65 -2.94
CA GLY A 148 -64.35 -28.41 -3.01
C GLY A 148 -63.65 -28.01 -1.71
N LYS A 149 -63.47 -28.94 -0.76
CA LYS A 149 -62.81 -28.69 0.54
C LYS A 149 -61.45 -29.36 0.61
N GLY A 150 -60.51 -28.73 1.30
CA GLY A 150 -59.15 -29.20 1.50
C GLY A 150 -58.15 -28.06 1.38
N CYS A 151 -56.87 -28.40 1.41
CA CYS A 151 -55.78 -27.45 1.24
C CYS A 151 -55.08 -27.73 -0.09
N THR A 152 -54.66 -26.68 -0.77
CA THR A 152 -54.02 -26.73 -2.10
C THR A 152 -52.62 -26.15 -2.10
N THR A 153 -52.26 -25.39 -1.06
CA THR A 153 -50.95 -24.76 -0.88
C THR A 153 -50.31 -25.10 0.46
N LEU A 154 -49.00 -24.84 0.61
CA LEU A 154 -48.34 -24.99 1.91
C LEU A 154 -48.79 -23.93 2.92
N GLU A 155 -49.17 -22.75 2.43
CA GLU A 155 -49.71 -21.65 3.22
C GLU A 155 -51.04 -22.03 3.89
N GLU A 156 -51.88 -22.78 3.17
CA GLU A 156 -53.11 -23.35 3.72
C GLU A 156 -52.83 -24.58 4.59
N LEU A 157 -51.89 -25.44 4.18
CA LEU A 157 -51.62 -26.71 4.83
C LEU A 157 -50.92 -26.56 6.18
N CYS A 158 -49.82 -25.82 6.24
CA CYS A 158 -48.88 -25.87 7.34
C CYS A 158 -49.23 -24.90 8.46
N VAL A 159 -49.07 -25.34 9.70
CA VAL A 159 -49.04 -24.43 10.86
C VAL A 159 -47.63 -23.86 10.97
N PRO A 160 -47.41 -22.56 10.69
CA PRO A 160 -46.09 -21.99 10.72
C PRO A 160 -45.55 -21.94 12.16
N PRO A 161 -44.26 -22.22 12.37
CA PRO A 161 -43.64 -22.02 13.68
C PRO A 161 -43.64 -20.53 14.03
N ALA A 162 -43.59 -20.21 15.33
CA ALA A 162 -43.67 -18.83 15.80
C ALA A 162 -42.60 -17.93 15.15
N GLY A 163 -43.04 -16.78 14.61
CA GLY A 163 -42.16 -15.81 13.95
C GLY A 163 -41.85 -16.11 12.47
N MET A 164 -42.37 -17.20 11.90
CA MET A 164 -42.21 -17.51 10.48
C MET A 164 -43.48 -17.18 9.67
N PRO A 165 -43.35 -16.84 8.37
CA PRO A 165 -44.51 -16.56 7.52
C PRO A 165 -45.35 -17.82 7.25
N ALA A 166 -46.59 -17.61 6.81
CA ALA A 166 -47.44 -18.69 6.30
C ALA A 166 -46.71 -19.45 5.17
N GLY A 167 -46.91 -20.77 5.12
CA GLY A 167 -46.25 -21.64 4.14
C GLY A 167 -44.96 -22.30 4.64
N VAL A 168 -44.39 -21.84 5.76
CA VAL A 168 -43.29 -22.54 6.44
C VAL A 168 -43.84 -23.74 7.20
N CYS A 169 -43.33 -24.92 6.89
CA CYS A 169 -43.78 -26.17 7.49
C CYS A 169 -42.82 -26.66 8.57
N THR A 170 -43.36 -27.13 9.69
CA THR A 170 -42.59 -27.88 10.70
C THR A 170 -42.84 -29.37 10.52
N ALA A 171 -41.76 -30.14 10.34
CA ALA A 171 -41.81 -31.58 10.18
C ALA A 171 -41.04 -32.29 11.30
N ALA A 172 -41.55 -33.41 11.80
CA ALA A 172 -40.89 -34.31 12.72
C ALA A 172 -40.60 -35.65 12.04
N LEU A 173 -39.36 -36.12 12.12
CA LEU A 173 -38.91 -37.35 11.46
C LEU A 173 -38.71 -38.43 12.52
N PHE A 174 -39.53 -39.47 12.49
CA PHE A 174 -39.58 -40.48 13.55
C PHE A 174 -38.87 -41.77 13.18
N ASP A 175 -38.18 -42.35 14.16
CA ASP A 175 -37.66 -43.71 14.10
C ASP A 175 -38.76 -44.75 14.36
N SER A 176 -38.45 -46.04 14.18
CA SER A 176 -39.42 -47.12 14.37
C SER A 176 -39.95 -47.24 15.80
N GLN A 177 -39.23 -46.76 16.81
CA GLN A 177 -39.66 -46.78 18.22
C GLN A 177 -40.40 -45.50 18.64
N ASN A 178 -40.43 -44.46 17.79
CA ASN A 178 -40.87 -43.10 18.11
C ASN A 178 -40.07 -42.42 19.24
N ASP A 179 -38.86 -42.89 19.51
CA ASP A 179 -37.97 -42.35 20.53
C ASP A 179 -37.17 -41.15 20.04
N CYS A 180 -36.99 -41.02 18.72
CA CYS A 180 -36.25 -39.96 18.04
C CYS A 180 -37.20 -39.22 17.12
N CYS A 181 -37.24 -37.89 17.21
CA CYS A 181 -38.16 -37.02 16.46
C CYS A 181 -37.55 -35.64 16.15
N PRO A 182 -36.38 -35.57 15.51
CA PRO A 182 -35.85 -34.30 15.01
C PRO A 182 -36.90 -33.45 14.31
N LEU A 183 -36.87 -32.17 14.64
CA LEU A 183 -37.68 -31.16 13.97
C LEU A 183 -36.89 -30.55 12.81
N SER A 184 -37.57 -30.37 11.67
CA SER A 184 -37.07 -29.63 10.53
C SER A 184 -38.05 -28.52 10.17
N GLN A 185 -37.53 -27.35 9.84
CA GLN A 185 -38.31 -26.27 9.23
C GLN A 185 -38.04 -26.27 7.72
N ALA A 186 -39.11 -26.24 6.93
CA ALA A 186 -39.04 -26.26 5.47
C ALA A 186 -39.83 -25.09 4.88
N ASN A 187 -39.43 -24.65 3.68
CA ASN A 187 -39.91 -23.46 2.98
C ASN A 187 -39.54 -22.13 3.68
N VAL A 188 -38.39 -22.08 4.36
CA VAL A 188 -37.91 -20.86 5.05
C VAL A 188 -37.44 -19.84 3.99
N PRO A 189 -37.92 -18.59 3.99
CA PRO A 189 -37.46 -17.56 3.07
C PRO A 189 -35.95 -17.34 3.20
N SER A 190 -35.24 -17.23 2.08
CA SER A 190 -33.82 -16.84 2.11
C SER A 190 -33.69 -15.44 2.72
N PRO A 191 -32.69 -15.18 3.60
CA PRO A 191 -32.47 -13.85 4.13
C PRO A 191 -32.16 -12.87 2.97
N PRO A 192 -32.52 -11.58 3.11
CA PRO A 192 -32.14 -10.56 2.14
C PRO A 192 -30.61 -10.53 1.98
N PRO A 193 -30.09 -10.23 0.77
CA PRO A 193 -28.66 -10.12 0.55
C PRO A 193 -28.05 -9.09 1.51
N PRO A 194 -26.87 -9.37 2.12
CA PRO A 194 -26.16 -8.35 2.87
C PRO A 194 -25.84 -7.18 1.95
N SER A 195 -26.03 -5.95 2.43
CA SER A 195 -25.62 -4.73 1.73
C SER A 195 -24.15 -4.85 1.32
N PRO A 196 -23.77 -4.39 0.11
CA PRO A 196 -22.36 -4.35 -0.26
C PRO A 196 -21.58 -3.56 0.81
N PRO A 197 -20.40 -4.03 1.23
CA PRO A 197 -19.55 -3.22 2.11
C PRO A 197 -19.30 -1.85 1.44
N PRO A 198 -19.12 -0.77 2.22
CA PRO A 198 -18.72 0.51 1.67
C PRO A 198 -17.51 0.31 0.75
N PRO A 199 -17.42 1.02 -0.40
CA PRO A 199 -16.22 0.95 -1.21
C PRO A 199 -15.02 1.27 -0.32
N SER A 200 -14.03 0.37 -0.27
CA SER A 200 -12.78 0.62 0.44
C SER A 200 -12.21 1.95 -0.06
N PRO A 201 -11.78 2.85 0.84
CA PRO A 201 -11.15 4.09 0.40
C PRO A 201 -9.99 3.76 -0.54
N PRO A 202 -9.77 4.55 -1.60
CA PRO A 202 -8.71 4.30 -2.55
C PRO A 202 -7.36 4.28 -1.80
N PRO A 203 -6.40 3.44 -2.24
CA PRO A 203 -5.07 3.42 -1.64
C PRO A 203 -4.47 4.82 -1.74
N ARG A 204 -3.95 5.32 -0.62
CA ARG A 204 -3.22 6.58 -0.57
C ARG A 204 -1.95 6.43 -1.38
N CYS A 205 -1.53 7.52 -2.01
CA CYS A 205 -0.24 7.56 -2.67
C CYS A 205 0.76 8.32 -1.81
N GLU A 206 1.61 7.58 -1.12
CA GLU A 206 2.75 8.12 -0.39
C GLU A 206 3.91 8.36 -1.36
N VAL A 207 4.41 9.60 -1.40
CA VAL A 207 5.46 10.04 -2.32
C VAL A 207 6.54 10.74 -1.52
N CYS A 208 7.78 10.43 -1.86
CA CYS A 208 8.96 11.13 -1.41
C CYS A 208 9.76 11.66 -2.60
N ALA A 209 10.28 12.88 -2.47
CA ALA A 209 11.27 13.46 -3.37
C ALA A 209 12.62 13.56 -2.65
N TYR A 210 13.67 13.29 -3.40
CA TYR A 210 15.03 13.09 -2.92
C TYR A 210 16.02 13.93 -3.72
N ILE A 211 16.98 14.52 -3.02
CA ILE A 211 18.24 15.00 -3.57
C ILE A 211 19.35 14.34 -2.78
N ALA A 212 20.28 13.68 -3.45
CA ALA A 212 21.35 12.93 -2.79
C ALA A 212 22.70 13.09 -3.50
N LEU A 213 23.77 13.08 -2.71
CA LEU A 213 25.14 13.03 -3.20
C LEU A 213 25.69 11.62 -3.03
N VAL A 214 25.87 10.93 -4.14
CA VAL A 214 26.41 9.56 -4.16
C VAL A 214 27.91 9.64 -4.44
N ASP A 215 28.73 9.26 -3.47
CA ASP A 215 30.17 9.05 -3.61
C ASP A 215 30.45 7.54 -3.57
N PRO A 216 30.49 6.86 -4.73
CA PRO A 216 30.64 5.41 -4.78
C PRO A 216 32.01 4.94 -4.27
N GLU A 217 33.02 5.81 -4.25
CA GLU A 217 34.37 5.46 -3.81
C GLU A 217 34.61 5.84 -2.34
N ASN A 218 33.78 6.70 -1.75
CA ASN A 218 33.91 7.25 -0.40
C ASN A 218 35.32 7.79 -0.08
N ASN A 219 35.98 8.33 -1.11
CA ASN A 219 37.40 8.68 -1.07
C ASN A 219 37.64 10.18 -1.32
N ALA A 220 36.57 11.01 -1.34
CA ALA A 220 36.69 12.44 -1.50
C ALA A 220 37.61 13.03 -0.40
N PRO A 221 38.80 13.57 -0.74
CA PRO A 221 39.74 14.09 0.26
C PRO A 221 39.21 15.31 1.00
N PHE A 222 38.23 15.99 0.39
CA PHE A 222 37.41 17.02 1.00
C PHE A 222 35.95 16.59 0.88
N PRO A 223 35.43 15.82 1.86
CA PRO A 223 34.03 15.41 1.85
C PRO A 223 33.12 16.64 1.87
N TYR A 224 32.11 16.64 1.02
CA TYR A 224 31.07 17.65 1.01
C TYR A 224 29.83 17.13 1.73
N ALA A 225 29.16 18.06 2.41
CA ALA A 225 27.88 17.86 3.04
C ALA A 225 27.07 19.13 2.83
N PHE A 226 25.77 18.98 2.57
CA PHE A 226 24.83 20.08 2.55
C PHE A 226 24.87 20.80 3.91
N SER A 227 25.01 22.11 3.86
CA SER A 227 24.79 22.97 5.02
C SER A 227 23.32 22.96 5.44
N ALA A 228 23.04 23.39 6.68
CA ALA A 228 21.66 23.49 7.17
C ALA A 228 20.81 24.43 6.30
N ASP A 229 21.39 25.54 5.84
CA ASP A 229 20.70 26.54 5.02
C ASP A 229 20.38 26.01 3.61
N GLU A 230 21.33 25.31 2.97
CA GLU A 230 21.07 24.60 1.70
C GLU A 230 20.00 23.54 1.87
N CYS A 231 20.08 22.79 2.97
CA CYS A 231 19.10 21.78 3.32
C CYS A 231 17.68 22.34 3.39
N ASP A 232 17.50 23.46 4.10
CA ASP A 232 16.21 24.12 4.24
C ASP A 232 15.74 24.72 2.91
N SER A 233 16.64 25.39 2.18
CA SER A 233 16.34 26.03 0.90
C SER A 233 15.90 25.02 -0.16
N TYR A 234 16.66 23.94 -0.34
CA TYR A 234 16.36 22.92 -1.35
C TYR A 234 15.12 22.10 -0.97
N ALA A 235 14.97 21.71 0.31
CA ALA A 235 13.77 21.02 0.76
C ALA A 235 12.51 21.87 0.56
N GLN A 236 12.58 23.17 0.90
CA GLN A 236 11.46 24.09 0.70
C GLN A 236 11.12 24.25 -0.78
N THR A 237 12.12 24.36 -1.65
CA THR A 237 11.91 24.41 -3.11
C THR A 237 11.17 23.16 -3.60
N LEU A 238 11.56 21.95 -3.17
CA LEU A 238 10.84 20.72 -3.53
C LEU A 238 9.38 20.75 -3.05
N ILE A 239 9.15 21.19 -1.81
CA ILE A 239 7.81 21.25 -1.20
C ILE A 239 6.92 22.23 -1.96
N ASP A 240 7.42 23.44 -2.21
CA ASP A 240 6.69 24.51 -2.87
C ASP A 240 6.33 24.13 -4.31
N ASP A 241 7.29 23.60 -5.06
CA ASP A 241 7.10 23.18 -6.45
C ASP A 241 6.02 22.08 -6.55
N ILE A 242 6.12 21.02 -5.75
CA ILE A 242 5.15 19.90 -5.77
C ILE A 242 3.76 20.39 -5.33
N THR A 243 3.69 21.21 -4.28
CA THR A 243 2.42 21.71 -3.73
C THR A 243 1.73 22.65 -4.72
N ALA A 244 2.48 23.55 -5.36
CA ALA A 244 1.96 24.44 -6.38
C ALA A 244 1.44 23.65 -7.59
N GLN A 245 2.25 22.72 -8.10
CA GLN A 245 1.86 21.92 -9.27
C GLN A 245 0.65 21.03 -8.98
N ALA A 246 0.56 20.44 -7.78
CA ALA A 246 -0.62 19.67 -7.38
C ALA A 246 -1.88 20.56 -7.37
N GLY A 247 -1.78 21.79 -6.84
CA GLY A 247 -2.86 22.77 -6.87
C GLY A 247 -3.32 23.11 -8.28
N ASP A 248 -2.39 23.36 -9.20
CA ASP A 248 -2.69 23.71 -10.60
C ASP A 248 -3.29 22.55 -11.38
N ALA A 249 -2.85 21.32 -11.10
CA ALA A 249 -3.40 20.10 -11.70
C ALA A 249 -4.74 19.65 -11.07
N GLY A 250 -5.16 20.28 -9.97
CA GLY A 250 -6.35 19.90 -9.21
C GLY A 250 -6.17 18.62 -8.39
N ALA A 251 -4.93 18.20 -8.13
CA ALA A 251 -4.59 17.04 -7.33
C ALA A 251 -4.72 17.33 -5.82
N THR A 252 -5.36 16.42 -5.09
CA THR A 252 -5.61 16.57 -3.66
C THR A 252 -4.49 15.97 -2.83
N ILE A 253 -3.75 16.82 -2.12
CA ILE A 253 -2.78 16.42 -1.09
C ILE A 253 -3.51 16.25 0.24
N VAL A 254 -3.42 15.06 0.84
CA VAL A 254 -4.04 14.75 2.15
C VAL A 254 -3.05 14.88 3.31
N THR A 255 -1.77 14.64 3.03
CA THR A 255 -0.66 14.88 3.96
C THR A 255 0.30 15.85 3.29
N PRO A 256 0.39 17.11 3.77
CA PRO A 256 1.28 18.12 3.18
C PRO A 256 2.71 17.61 3.07
N PHE A 257 3.39 17.98 1.97
CA PHE A 257 4.81 17.66 1.83
C PHE A 257 5.61 18.39 2.91
N ALA A 258 6.48 17.64 3.59
CA ALA A 258 7.33 18.15 4.64
C ALA A 258 8.72 17.53 4.56
N LYS A 259 9.72 18.26 5.05
CA LYS A 259 11.10 17.77 5.19
C LYS A 259 11.15 16.63 6.21
N VAL A 260 11.56 15.45 5.74
CA VAL A 260 11.68 14.23 6.56
C VAL A 260 13.12 14.03 7.00
N ASP A 261 14.05 14.16 6.06
CA ASP A 261 15.48 14.03 6.33
C ASP A 261 16.24 15.11 5.58
N CYS A 262 17.24 15.68 6.25
CA CYS A 262 18.18 16.59 5.63
C CYS A 262 19.49 16.55 6.39
N GLN A 263 20.30 15.55 6.07
CA GLN A 263 21.56 15.29 6.75
C GLN A 263 22.63 14.92 5.75
N GLU A 264 23.79 15.53 5.93
CA GLU A 264 25.03 15.27 5.20
C GLU A 264 24.87 15.31 3.68
N ARG A 265 24.44 14.20 3.07
CA ARG A 265 24.39 13.96 1.63
C ARG A 265 23.00 13.64 1.14
N LEU A 266 21.96 13.76 1.96
CA LEU A 266 20.59 13.41 1.61
C LEU A 266 19.63 14.52 2.04
N ILE A 267 18.74 14.89 1.11
CA ILE A 267 17.56 15.71 1.34
C ILE A 267 16.37 14.85 0.92
N LYS A 268 15.39 14.72 1.82
CA LYS A 268 14.18 13.93 1.63
C LYS A 268 12.97 14.73 2.10
N VAL A 269 12.01 14.92 1.20
CA VAL A 269 10.70 15.48 1.52
C VAL A 269 9.62 14.45 1.16
N CYS A 270 8.59 14.31 1.98
CA CYS A 270 7.51 13.36 1.71
C CYS A 270 6.15 13.95 2.02
N GLY A 271 5.13 13.46 1.32
CA GLY A 271 3.73 13.81 1.47
C GLY A 271 2.84 12.71 0.90
N GLU A 272 1.53 12.91 0.95
CA GLU A 272 0.57 11.93 0.45
C GLU A 272 -0.53 12.58 -0.39
N PHE A 273 -0.80 12.00 -1.55
CA PHE A 273 -1.98 12.31 -2.35
C PHE A 273 -3.18 11.46 -1.91
N PHE A 274 -4.37 11.98 -2.15
CA PHE A 274 -5.63 11.30 -1.81
C PHE A 274 -5.72 9.89 -2.43
N SER A 275 -5.24 9.72 -3.66
CA SER A 275 -5.12 8.43 -4.34
C SER A 275 -3.97 8.43 -5.36
N ASN A 276 -3.70 7.25 -5.94
CA ASN A 276 -2.71 7.12 -7.03
C ASN A 276 -3.08 7.94 -8.27
N GLU A 277 -4.37 8.02 -8.59
CA GLU A 277 -4.86 8.76 -9.76
C GLU A 277 -4.62 10.26 -9.61
N GLU A 278 -4.79 10.79 -8.40
CA GLU A 278 -4.56 12.21 -8.10
C GLU A 278 -3.08 12.57 -8.22
N GLY A 279 -2.19 11.76 -7.65
CA GLY A 279 -0.74 12.00 -7.78
C GLY A 279 -0.26 11.85 -9.22
N ALA A 280 -0.80 10.90 -9.99
CA ALA A 280 -0.44 10.70 -11.38
C ALA A 280 -0.73 11.91 -12.29
N LEU A 281 -1.62 12.84 -11.88
CA LEU A 281 -1.91 14.07 -12.64
C LEU A 281 -0.68 14.95 -12.87
N ILE A 282 0.34 14.86 -12.01
CA ILE A 282 1.57 15.67 -12.12
C ILE A 282 2.78 14.86 -12.59
N GLN A 283 2.61 13.61 -13.00
CA GLN A 283 3.72 12.71 -13.34
C GLN A 283 4.58 13.23 -14.50
N ASP A 284 3.97 13.79 -15.56
CA ASP A 284 4.71 14.31 -16.71
C ASP A 284 5.58 15.51 -16.29
N TRP A 285 5.02 16.41 -15.48
CA TRP A 285 5.76 17.56 -14.94
C TRP A 285 6.90 17.11 -14.01
N ILE A 286 6.66 16.14 -13.13
CA ILE A 286 7.70 15.57 -12.25
C ILE A 286 8.86 14.99 -13.08
N GLY A 287 8.58 14.37 -14.23
CA GLY A 287 9.58 13.82 -15.13
C GLY A 287 10.56 14.88 -15.66
N GLU A 288 10.09 16.11 -15.88
CA GLU A 288 10.93 17.24 -16.30
C GLU A 288 11.57 17.94 -15.09
N GLN A 289 10.82 18.11 -14.01
CA GLN A 289 11.22 18.87 -12.83
C GLN A 289 12.42 18.26 -12.09
N VAL A 290 12.58 16.92 -12.11
CA VAL A 290 13.77 16.29 -11.52
C VAL A 290 15.08 16.77 -12.15
N SER A 291 15.06 17.21 -13.41
CA SER A 291 16.25 17.81 -14.04
C SER A 291 16.51 19.22 -13.51
N VAL A 292 15.46 20.02 -13.30
CA VAL A 292 15.57 21.37 -12.72
C VAL A 292 16.11 21.31 -11.29
N TRP A 293 15.60 20.42 -10.46
CA TRP A 293 16.10 20.21 -9.11
C TRP A 293 17.52 19.64 -9.07
N ASN A 294 17.93 18.87 -10.08
CA ASN A 294 19.30 18.42 -10.21
C ASN A 294 20.24 19.57 -10.60
N ASP A 295 19.81 20.43 -11.52
CA ASP A 295 20.54 21.61 -11.96
C ASP A 295 20.64 22.68 -10.87
N MET A 296 19.66 22.76 -9.97
CA MET A 296 19.73 23.60 -8.76
C MET A 296 20.95 23.29 -7.90
N VAL A 297 21.36 22.02 -7.79
CA VAL A 297 22.54 21.61 -7.00
C VAL A 297 23.81 21.64 -7.84
N THR A 298 23.72 21.24 -9.11
CA THR A 298 24.89 21.15 -9.99
C THR A 298 25.25 22.47 -10.68
N GLY A 299 24.40 23.49 -10.63
CA GLY A 299 24.57 24.70 -11.44
C GLY A 299 24.70 24.41 -12.95
N GLY A 300 24.24 23.24 -13.40
CA GLY A 300 24.39 22.72 -14.77
C GLY A 300 25.78 22.21 -15.17
N GLN A 301 26.86 22.49 -14.43
CA GLN A 301 28.24 22.09 -14.78
C GLN A 301 29.07 21.54 -13.61
N CYS A 302 28.44 21.26 -12.46
CA CYS A 302 29.01 20.76 -11.22
C CYS A 302 30.10 21.66 -10.61
N PRO A 303 29.83 22.33 -9.47
CA PRO A 303 30.84 23.01 -8.69
C PRO A 303 31.95 22.05 -8.24
N ALA A 304 33.15 22.60 -8.01
CA ALA A 304 34.35 21.88 -7.61
C ALA A 304 34.15 21.05 -6.34
N TYR A 305 33.32 21.50 -5.40
CA TYR A 305 33.03 20.78 -4.15
C TYR A 305 32.18 19.53 -4.35
N LEU A 306 31.54 19.38 -5.51
CA LEU A 306 30.84 18.16 -5.93
C LEU A 306 31.72 17.22 -6.77
N SER A 307 32.97 17.59 -7.06
CA SER A 307 33.87 16.73 -7.86
C SER A 307 34.00 15.34 -7.24
N GLY A 308 33.70 14.31 -8.03
CA GLY A 308 33.72 12.89 -7.63
C GLY A 308 32.39 12.35 -7.13
N TYR A 309 31.38 13.21 -6.91
CA TYR A 309 30.02 12.79 -6.57
C TYR A 309 29.17 12.59 -7.84
N SER A 310 28.10 11.82 -7.69
CA SER A 310 26.92 11.92 -8.56
C SER A 310 25.79 12.58 -7.79
N VAL A 311 25.24 13.67 -8.33
CA VAL A 311 24.04 14.29 -7.79
C VAL A 311 22.83 13.54 -8.34
N VAL A 312 22.09 12.90 -7.45
CA VAL A 312 20.89 12.14 -7.77
C VAL A 312 19.68 12.92 -7.29
N THR A 313 18.73 13.14 -8.19
CA THR A 313 17.41 13.68 -7.86
C THR A 313 16.38 12.62 -8.26
N ALA A 314 15.54 12.21 -7.31
CA ALA A 314 14.58 11.14 -7.56
C ALA A 314 13.24 11.42 -6.87
N VAL A 315 12.16 10.91 -7.46
CA VAL A 315 10.82 10.89 -6.87
C VAL A 315 10.36 9.44 -6.89
N GLY A 316 9.77 8.97 -5.80
CA GLY A 316 9.32 7.59 -5.64
C GLY A 316 8.59 7.36 -4.32
N GLY A 317 8.44 6.10 -3.92
CA GLY A 317 7.96 5.76 -2.58
C GLY A 317 9.03 5.96 -1.52
N ASP A 318 8.66 5.83 -0.24
CA ASP A 318 9.61 5.93 0.86
C ASP A 318 10.64 4.77 0.81
N GLY A 319 11.86 5.10 0.41
CA GLY A 319 13.04 4.24 0.50
C GLY A 319 14.28 4.96 1.05
N SER A 320 15.31 4.16 1.31
CA SER A 320 16.62 4.60 1.80
C SER A 320 17.71 4.62 0.73
N ASP A 321 17.51 3.95 -0.42
CA ASP A 321 18.45 3.93 -1.54
C ASP A 321 17.83 4.68 -2.73
N VAL A 322 18.36 5.86 -3.01
CA VAL A 322 17.91 6.72 -4.11
C VAL A 322 18.10 6.10 -5.50
N ASN A 323 18.94 5.06 -5.63
CA ASN A 323 19.11 4.33 -6.89
C ASN A 323 18.08 3.20 -7.07
N SER A 324 17.31 2.87 -6.03
CA SER A 324 16.35 1.77 -6.02
C SER A 324 15.16 2.06 -5.10
N LEU A 325 14.48 3.18 -5.35
CA LEU A 325 13.29 3.57 -4.59
C LEU A 325 12.11 2.61 -4.87
N PRO A 326 11.24 2.34 -3.87
CA PRO A 326 9.97 1.67 -4.10
C PRO A 326 9.11 2.44 -5.11
N MET A 327 8.33 1.72 -5.92
CA MET A 327 7.39 2.40 -6.83
C MET A 327 6.29 3.12 -6.05
N SER A 328 5.99 4.34 -6.47
CA SER A 328 4.83 5.12 -6.01
C SER A 328 3.95 5.54 -7.21
N CYS A 329 2.90 6.34 -7.00
CA CYS A 329 2.13 6.93 -8.09
C CYS A 329 2.91 8.02 -8.85
N LEU A 330 4.02 8.50 -8.26
CA LEU A 330 4.98 9.38 -8.90
C LEU A 330 6.35 8.72 -8.91
N ASN A 331 7.00 8.69 -10.08
CA ASN A 331 8.35 8.18 -10.22
C ASN A 331 9.13 9.03 -11.21
N ALA A 332 10.30 9.49 -10.82
CA ALA A 332 11.23 10.14 -11.74
C ALA A 332 12.65 10.01 -11.20
N PHE A 333 13.63 10.08 -12.09
CA PHE A 333 15.02 9.90 -11.74
C PHE A 333 15.91 10.71 -12.67
N LYS A 334 16.83 11.45 -12.07
CA LYS A 334 17.92 12.15 -12.74
C LYS A 334 19.20 11.90 -11.95
N SER A 335 20.28 11.62 -12.66
CA SER A 335 21.61 11.54 -12.08
C SER A 335 22.59 12.29 -12.97
N THR A 336 23.42 13.13 -12.35
CA THR A 336 24.50 13.87 -13.01
C THR A 336 25.80 13.57 -12.29
N ALA A 337 26.73 12.95 -13.01
CA ALA A 337 28.06 12.67 -12.51
C ALA A 337 28.93 13.93 -12.58
N CYS A 338 29.42 14.40 -11.44
CA CYS A 338 30.33 15.53 -11.34
C CYS A 338 31.77 15.07 -11.55
N ALA A 339 32.09 14.75 -12.80
CA ALA A 339 33.43 14.37 -13.20
C ALA A 339 34.36 15.60 -13.22
N PRO A 340 35.65 15.46 -12.85
CA PRO A 340 36.63 16.53 -13.01
C PRO A 340 36.73 16.97 -14.48
N GLU A 341 36.58 18.27 -14.75
CA GLU A 341 36.85 18.82 -16.07
C GLU A 341 38.34 18.65 -16.43
N THR A 342 38.64 18.51 -17.71
CA THR A 342 40.02 18.49 -18.21
C THR A 342 40.34 19.81 -18.88
N VAL A 343 41.25 20.58 -18.28
CA VAL A 343 41.75 21.85 -18.83
C VAL A 343 43.20 21.73 -19.32
N ASP A 344 43.54 22.49 -20.36
CA ASP A 344 44.92 22.64 -20.83
C ASP A 344 45.66 23.71 -19.98
N PHE A 345 45.88 23.39 -18.71
CA PHE A 345 46.56 24.24 -17.72
C PHE A 345 47.26 23.37 -16.66
N PRO A 346 48.49 23.72 -16.22
CA PRO A 346 49.30 24.85 -16.60
C PRO A 346 50.01 24.60 -17.95
N LYS A 347 50.46 25.67 -18.63
CA LYS A 347 51.15 25.56 -19.92
C LYS A 347 52.57 24.96 -19.85
N CYS A 348 53.06 24.58 -18.67
CA CYS A 348 54.39 24.02 -18.46
C CYS A 348 54.35 22.53 -18.12
N GLN A 349 55.42 21.81 -18.47
CA GLN A 349 55.61 20.39 -18.15
C GLN A 349 55.92 20.23 -16.64
N CYS A 350 54.98 19.68 -15.90
CA CYS A 350 55.13 19.34 -14.48
C CYS A 350 54.08 18.30 -14.06
N THR A 351 54.21 17.73 -12.85
CA THR A 351 53.24 16.74 -12.34
C THR A 351 51.99 17.45 -11.84
N THR A 352 50.92 17.39 -12.64
CA THR A 352 49.63 18.08 -12.40
C THR A 352 48.62 17.27 -11.61
N LYS A 353 48.89 15.98 -11.37
CA LYS A 353 47.97 15.10 -10.65
C LYS A 353 47.64 15.68 -9.27
N ALA A 354 46.34 15.87 -8.98
CA ALA A 354 45.87 16.29 -7.68
C ALA A 354 46.47 15.41 -6.57
N PHE A 355 46.82 16.02 -5.44
CA PHE A 355 47.43 15.34 -4.29
C PHE A 355 48.81 14.70 -4.57
N ALA A 356 49.49 15.07 -5.67
CA ALA A 356 50.88 14.66 -5.90
C ALA A 356 51.87 15.27 -4.88
N THR A 357 51.49 16.37 -4.23
CA THR A 357 52.25 17.03 -3.16
C THR A 357 51.43 17.05 -1.86
N PRO A 358 52.05 17.36 -0.70
CA PRO A 358 51.32 17.56 0.55
C PRO A 358 50.39 18.78 0.56
N PHE A 359 50.38 19.59 -0.50
CA PHE A 359 49.62 20.82 -0.59
C PHE A 359 48.42 20.64 -1.52
N ALA A 360 47.25 21.01 -1.01
CA ALA A 360 46.01 21.02 -1.75
C ALA A 360 45.27 22.35 -1.58
N VAL A 361 44.32 22.60 -2.46
CA VAL A 361 43.39 23.72 -2.35
C VAL A 361 42.03 23.12 -2.03
N LYS A 362 41.31 23.71 -1.07
CA LYS A 362 39.94 23.30 -0.78
C LYS A 362 39.04 23.61 -1.98
N PRO A 363 38.06 22.76 -2.29
CA PRO A 363 37.19 22.96 -3.45
C PRO A 363 36.14 24.06 -3.24
N MET A 364 36.05 24.60 -2.02
CA MET A 364 35.16 25.69 -1.66
C MET A 364 35.94 27.00 -1.58
N MET A 365 35.41 28.03 -2.23
CA MET A 365 35.91 29.39 -2.23
C MET A 365 34.94 30.29 -1.47
N SER A 366 35.47 31.32 -0.81
CA SER A 366 34.67 32.31 -0.10
C SER A 366 34.74 33.68 -0.78
N GLU A 367 33.64 34.43 -0.73
CA GLU A 367 33.59 35.83 -1.14
C GLU A 367 33.67 36.75 0.09
N MET A 368 34.36 37.88 -0.06
CA MET A 368 34.31 38.98 0.90
C MET A 368 34.48 40.33 0.21
N ALA A 369 34.07 41.40 0.89
CA ALA A 369 34.36 42.76 0.44
C ALA A 369 35.87 42.95 0.28
N GLY A 370 36.28 43.51 -0.86
CA GLY A 370 37.69 43.80 -1.09
C GLY A 370 38.21 44.96 -0.23
N PRO A 371 39.54 45.14 -0.16
CA PRO A 371 40.16 46.30 0.50
C PRO A 371 39.66 47.64 -0.02
N SER A 372 39.19 47.65 -1.27
CA SER A 372 38.62 48.81 -1.93
C SER A 372 37.10 48.71 -2.01
N LYS A 373 36.42 49.86 -1.91
CA LYS A 373 34.95 49.93 -1.93
C LYS A 373 34.28 49.45 -3.22
N ASP A 374 35.04 49.34 -4.30
CA ASP A 374 34.63 48.98 -5.66
C ASP A 374 35.13 47.60 -6.08
N THR A 375 35.52 46.78 -5.11
CA THR A 375 36.11 45.46 -5.36
C THR A 375 35.52 44.37 -4.49
N THR A 376 35.51 43.17 -5.05
CA THR A 376 35.17 41.92 -4.39
C THR A 376 36.42 41.05 -4.31
N SER A 377 36.60 40.34 -3.20
CA SER A 377 37.72 39.41 -2.99
C SER A 377 37.23 37.97 -2.94
N TYR A 378 37.76 37.15 -3.84
CA TYR A 378 37.47 35.72 -3.94
C TYR A 378 38.63 34.91 -3.37
N CYS A 379 38.39 34.20 -2.28
CA CYS A 379 39.42 33.65 -1.40
C CYS A 379 39.48 32.11 -1.43
N PHE A 380 40.63 31.61 -1.87
CA PHE A 380 41.02 30.21 -1.94
C PHE A 380 41.74 29.81 -0.65
N GLU A 381 41.35 28.70 -0.03
CA GLU A 381 41.99 28.19 1.17
C GLU A 381 42.85 26.95 0.85
N LEU A 382 44.10 26.96 1.28
CA LEU A 382 45.02 25.84 1.15
C LEU A 382 44.87 24.88 2.35
N ALA A 383 45.11 23.61 2.08
CA ALA A 383 45.16 22.55 3.06
C ALA A 383 46.46 21.76 2.93
N VAL A 384 46.85 21.10 4.02
CA VAL A 384 47.93 20.11 4.03
C VAL A 384 47.30 18.73 4.12
N VAL A 385 47.64 17.86 3.19
CA VAL A 385 47.09 16.51 3.05
C VAL A 385 48.20 15.47 2.98
N ALA A 386 47.84 14.20 3.16
CA ALA A 386 48.73 13.10 2.80
C ALA A 386 48.84 13.03 1.26
N PRO A 387 50.05 13.15 0.68
CA PRO A 387 50.20 13.02 -0.77
C PRO A 387 49.91 11.58 -1.21
N ALA A 388 49.40 11.42 -2.43
CA ALA A 388 49.08 10.11 -3.01
C ALA A 388 50.30 9.17 -3.08
N ASN A 389 51.52 9.72 -3.16
CA ASN A 389 52.76 8.97 -3.02
C ASN A 389 53.78 9.75 -2.18
N PRO A 390 53.84 9.53 -0.85
CA PRO A 390 54.77 10.22 0.05
C PRO A 390 56.25 9.95 -0.23
N GLY A 391 56.58 8.85 -0.91
CA GLY A 391 57.96 8.50 -1.25
C GLY A 391 58.50 9.22 -2.50
N SER A 392 57.63 9.78 -3.33
CA SER A 392 57.98 10.45 -4.58
C SER A 392 58.67 11.80 -4.35
N ALA A 393 59.32 12.34 -5.39
CA ALA A 393 59.92 13.67 -5.34
C ALA A 393 58.87 14.75 -4.98
N CYS A 394 57.68 14.69 -5.58
CA CYS A 394 56.59 15.62 -5.29
C CYS A 394 55.98 15.42 -3.89
N GLY A 395 55.84 14.17 -3.45
CA GLY A 395 55.31 13.85 -2.12
C GLY A 395 56.21 14.31 -0.96
N LYS A 396 57.50 14.54 -1.24
CA LYS A 396 58.50 15.02 -0.27
C LYS A 396 58.64 16.55 -0.22
N THR A 397 57.87 17.28 -1.03
CA THR A 397 57.94 18.75 -1.05
C THR A 397 57.45 19.34 0.26
N SER A 398 58.13 20.37 0.75
CA SER A 398 57.84 21.02 2.05
C SER A 398 57.57 22.52 1.92
N THR A 399 57.49 23.04 0.69
CA THR A 399 57.26 24.45 0.42
C THR A 399 56.38 24.63 -0.81
N VAL A 400 55.35 25.46 -0.69
CA VAL A 400 54.61 26.02 -1.82
C VAL A 400 55.30 27.30 -2.24
N ASN A 401 55.96 27.27 -3.39
CA ASN A 401 56.74 28.38 -3.91
C ASN A 401 55.85 29.47 -4.53
N LYS A 402 54.89 29.07 -5.37
CA LYS A 402 53.94 29.97 -6.04
C LYS A 402 52.61 29.28 -6.31
N ALA A 403 51.57 30.06 -6.52
CA ALA A 403 50.33 29.62 -7.14
C ALA A 403 50.18 30.27 -8.52
N GLU A 404 49.61 29.53 -9.46
CA GLU A 404 49.20 30.05 -10.77
C GLU A 404 47.72 29.74 -10.99
N PHE A 405 46.95 30.73 -11.47
CA PHE A 405 45.53 30.62 -11.75
C PHE A 405 45.29 30.65 -13.25
N PHE A 406 44.33 29.84 -13.73
CA PHE A 406 43.87 29.85 -15.11
C PHE A 406 42.84 30.96 -15.28
N ALA A 407 43.27 32.09 -15.82
CA ALA A 407 42.49 33.32 -15.86
C ALA A 407 42.60 34.00 -17.22
N ASP A 408 41.52 34.64 -17.65
CA ASP A 408 41.44 35.32 -18.94
C ASP A 408 42.43 36.49 -19.01
N ASP A 409 43.43 36.33 -19.86
CA ASP A 409 44.51 37.27 -20.12
C ASP A 409 43.99 38.62 -20.65
N THR A 410 42.80 38.65 -21.26
CA THR A 410 42.15 39.89 -21.70
C THR A 410 41.65 40.72 -20.52
N LYS A 411 41.51 40.10 -19.33
CA LYS A 411 41.01 40.72 -18.09
C LYS A 411 42.13 41.16 -17.15
N ARG A 412 43.37 41.30 -17.62
CA ARG A 412 44.54 41.79 -16.84
C ARG A 412 44.29 43.05 -16.00
N ARG A 413 43.41 43.94 -16.45
CA ARG A 413 43.06 45.20 -15.77
C ARG A 413 41.84 45.09 -14.84
N GLN A 414 41.18 43.94 -14.80
CA GLN A 414 40.00 43.70 -13.97
C GLN A 414 40.37 43.15 -12.58
N ILE A 415 41.60 42.71 -12.39
CA ILE A 415 42.18 42.40 -11.08
C ILE A 415 42.98 43.59 -10.56
N LYS A 416 42.72 43.99 -9.32
CA LYS A 416 43.38 45.11 -8.66
C LYS A 416 44.60 44.66 -7.87
N SER A 417 44.45 43.62 -7.05
CA SER A 417 45.54 43.04 -6.27
C SER A 417 45.27 41.59 -5.89
N ILE A 418 46.29 40.93 -5.34
CA ILE A 418 46.19 39.57 -4.79
C ILE A 418 46.52 39.64 -3.30
N GLY A 419 45.59 39.18 -2.46
CA GLY A 419 45.77 39.09 -1.02
C GLY A 419 46.38 37.76 -0.64
N ILE A 420 47.48 37.75 0.10
CA ILE A 420 48.08 36.52 0.62
C ILE A 420 48.11 36.55 2.15
N LYS A 421 47.63 35.49 2.78
CA LYS A 421 47.59 35.34 4.24
C LYS A 421 48.04 33.93 4.61
N PRO A 422 49.33 33.70 4.94
CA PRO A 422 49.75 32.42 5.49
C PRO A 422 49.08 32.17 6.84
N ALA A 423 48.93 30.90 7.22
CA ALA A 423 48.39 30.54 8.52
C ALA A 423 49.20 31.19 9.66
N GLY A 424 48.49 31.71 10.66
CA GLY A 424 49.09 32.46 11.78
C GLY A 424 49.40 33.93 11.50
N ALA A 425 49.25 34.44 10.27
CA ALA A 425 49.41 35.86 9.99
C ALA A 425 48.22 36.69 10.52
N ALA A 426 48.52 37.89 11.04
CA ALA A 426 47.52 38.81 11.58
C ALA A 426 46.54 39.36 10.52
N GLY A 427 46.95 39.42 9.26
CA GLY A 427 46.13 39.97 8.17
C GLY A 427 46.68 39.62 6.80
N TYR A 428 45.96 40.08 5.76
CA TYR A 428 46.36 39.90 4.37
C TYR A 428 47.49 40.87 4.00
N LYS A 429 48.49 40.35 3.29
CA LYS A 429 49.44 41.16 2.52
C LYS A 429 48.91 41.24 1.10
N TRP A 430 48.59 42.44 0.63
CA TRP A 430 48.15 42.68 -0.74
C TRP A 430 49.34 42.97 -1.64
N VAL A 431 49.44 42.25 -2.75
CA VAL A 431 50.53 42.36 -3.74
C VAL A 431 49.96 42.66 -5.11
N ALA A 432 50.76 43.32 -5.94
CA ALA A 432 50.38 43.57 -7.32
C ALA A 432 50.19 42.25 -8.09
N PRO A 433 49.18 42.17 -8.99
CA PRO A 433 48.97 40.98 -9.79
C PRO A 433 50.12 40.81 -10.79
N SER A 434 50.67 39.59 -10.85
CA SER A 434 51.70 39.21 -11.81
C SER A 434 51.12 38.25 -12.83
N TRP A 435 51.44 38.41 -14.10
CA TRP A 435 50.89 37.59 -15.18
C TRP A 435 51.99 36.83 -15.94
N GLY A 436 51.61 35.76 -16.62
CA GLY A 436 52.44 35.07 -17.62
C GLY A 436 52.65 35.90 -18.88
N ALA A 437 53.21 35.28 -19.93
CA ALA A 437 53.28 35.92 -21.23
C ALA A 437 51.87 36.23 -21.75
N VAL A 438 51.74 37.22 -22.63
CA VAL A 438 50.46 37.57 -23.21
C VAL A 438 49.91 36.36 -23.98
N GLY A 439 48.66 35.99 -23.71
CA GLY A 439 48.01 34.80 -24.25
C GLY A 439 48.21 33.50 -23.45
N ASP A 440 49.04 33.48 -22.41
CA ASP A 440 49.25 32.27 -21.57
C ASP A 440 48.06 31.95 -20.66
N GLN A 441 47.10 32.87 -20.52
CA GLN A 441 45.93 32.72 -19.62
C GLN A 441 46.34 32.43 -18.16
N THR A 442 47.44 33.04 -17.69
CA THR A 442 48.05 32.66 -16.41
C THR A 442 48.28 33.87 -15.50
N LEU A 443 47.55 33.94 -14.40
CA LEU A 443 47.82 34.84 -13.27
C LEU A 443 48.72 34.13 -12.23
N LYS A 444 49.63 34.85 -11.59
CA LYS A 444 50.69 34.26 -10.74
C LYS A 444 50.87 35.03 -9.45
N VAL A 445 51.14 34.30 -8.37
CA VAL A 445 51.54 34.89 -7.07
C VAL A 445 52.63 34.06 -6.40
N THR A 446 53.67 34.73 -5.93
CA THR A 446 54.74 34.10 -5.15
C THR A 446 54.34 34.00 -3.68
N LEU A 447 54.52 32.81 -3.09
CA LEU A 447 54.10 32.50 -1.73
C LEU A 447 55.30 32.22 -0.83
N GLY A 448 56.12 31.22 -1.18
CA GLY A 448 57.25 30.75 -0.36
C GLY A 448 56.81 30.19 0.99
N TRP A 449 55.64 29.54 1.05
CA TRP A 449 55.04 29.07 2.30
C TRP A 449 55.53 27.67 2.68
N SER A 450 55.93 27.51 3.93
CA SER A 450 56.16 26.19 4.54
C SER A 450 54.85 25.41 4.73
N THR A 451 54.94 24.12 5.06
CA THR A 451 53.79 23.29 5.44
C THR A 451 52.91 23.94 6.50
N ALA A 452 53.50 24.51 7.56
CA ALA A 452 52.74 25.17 8.62
C ALA A 452 51.99 26.42 8.12
N GLN A 453 52.59 27.18 7.21
CA GLN A 453 51.99 28.40 6.65
C GLN A 453 50.90 28.09 5.62
N ALA A 454 51.03 26.98 4.89
CA ALA A 454 50.05 26.55 3.89
C ALA A 454 48.79 25.94 4.52
N ALA A 455 48.89 25.34 5.71
CA ALA A 455 47.76 24.73 6.42
C ALA A 455 46.72 25.78 6.88
N GLY A 456 45.71 26.06 6.05
CA GLY A 456 44.75 27.14 6.26
C GLY A 456 45.21 28.50 5.73
N GLY A 457 46.29 28.54 4.94
CA GLY A 457 46.73 29.74 4.24
C GLY A 457 45.72 30.15 3.16
N ARG A 458 45.56 31.45 2.93
CA ARG A 458 44.56 31.99 1.98
C ARG A 458 45.17 32.87 0.90
N ILE A 459 44.69 32.68 -0.32
CA ILE A 459 45.01 33.51 -1.48
C ILE A 459 43.69 34.13 -1.94
N CYS A 460 43.61 35.46 -2.07
CA CYS A 460 42.39 36.15 -2.49
C CYS A 460 42.64 36.98 -3.75
N LEU A 461 41.77 36.85 -4.74
CA LEU A 461 41.80 37.66 -5.96
C LEU A 461 40.87 38.87 -5.74
N GLU A 462 41.42 40.09 -5.71
CA GLU A 462 40.63 41.33 -5.61
C GLU A 462 40.24 41.78 -7.03
N LEU A 463 39.00 41.48 -7.44
CA LEU A 463 38.44 41.89 -8.73
C LEU A 463 37.60 43.16 -8.58
N TYR A 464 37.54 43.98 -9.62
CA TYR A 464 36.55 45.07 -9.65
C TYR A 464 35.13 44.51 -9.72
N ASN A 465 34.17 45.17 -9.07
CA ASN A 465 32.76 44.74 -9.03
C ASN A 465 32.09 44.68 -10.42
N THR A 466 32.75 45.19 -11.46
CA THR A 466 32.33 45.09 -12.86
C THR A 466 32.75 43.78 -13.53
N THR A 467 33.34 42.84 -12.79
CA THR A 467 33.85 41.57 -13.33
C THR A 467 33.49 40.46 -12.37
N SER A 468 32.68 39.50 -12.84
CA SER A 468 32.36 38.29 -12.11
C SER A 468 33.54 37.32 -12.12
N LEU A 469 33.45 36.26 -11.31
CA LEU A 469 34.42 35.19 -11.35
C LEU A 469 34.39 34.45 -12.69
N ASP A 470 33.20 34.18 -13.23
CA ASP A 470 32.98 33.58 -14.56
C ASP A 470 33.65 34.35 -15.69
N ASP A 471 33.61 35.68 -15.62
CA ASP A 471 34.22 36.53 -16.63
C ASP A 471 35.75 36.56 -16.53
N PHE A 472 36.30 36.23 -15.36
CA PHE A 472 37.74 36.33 -15.07
C PHE A 472 38.46 34.99 -15.16
N CYS A 473 37.85 33.93 -14.64
CA CYS A 473 38.43 32.60 -14.59
C CYS A 473 38.06 31.78 -15.82
N MET A 474 39.01 30.97 -16.28
CA MET A 474 38.81 30.08 -17.41
C MET A 474 38.27 28.72 -16.91
N GLY A 475 37.42 28.07 -17.70
CA GLY A 475 36.83 26.77 -17.38
C GLY A 475 35.40 26.69 -17.88
N ALA A 476 34.78 25.52 -17.76
CA ALA A 476 33.36 25.33 -18.12
C ALA A 476 32.40 25.55 -16.94
N ALA A 477 32.86 25.30 -15.71
CA ALA A 477 32.04 25.42 -14.51
C ALA A 477 31.86 26.88 -14.08
N MET A 478 30.62 27.24 -13.75
CA MET A 478 30.27 28.56 -13.19
C MET A 478 30.89 28.76 -11.81
N ASP A 479 31.15 30.01 -11.47
CA ASP A 479 31.80 30.53 -10.28
C ASP A 479 32.99 29.69 -9.82
N THR A 480 33.76 29.17 -10.78
CA THR A 480 34.87 28.26 -10.55
C THR A 480 36.18 28.81 -11.11
N CYS A 481 37.27 28.62 -10.37
CA CYS A 481 38.62 28.92 -10.86
C CYS A 481 39.55 27.73 -10.70
N TRP A 482 40.39 27.54 -11.70
CA TRP A 482 41.48 26.58 -11.69
C TRP A 482 42.77 27.20 -11.18
N LEU A 483 43.54 26.43 -10.39
CA LEU A 483 44.86 26.84 -9.92
C LEU A 483 45.83 25.68 -9.71
N ASN A 484 47.11 25.95 -9.91
CA ASN A 484 48.21 25.04 -9.60
C ASN A 484 49.04 25.56 -8.42
N LEU A 485 49.49 24.65 -7.56
CA LEU A 485 50.45 24.93 -6.50
C LEU A 485 51.82 24.40 -6.89
N PHE A 486 52.81 25.28 -7.06
CA PHE A 486 54.14 24.87 -7.49
C PHE A 486 55.09 24.70 -6.32
N ASP A 487 55.92 23.66 -6.40
CA ASP A 487 57.09 23.52 -5.54
C ASP A 487 58.25 24.45 -5.99
N THR A 488 59.37 24.39 -5.27
CA THR A 488 60.55 25.22 -5.57
C THR A 488 61.27 24.77 -6.85
N THR A 489 61.20 23.47 -7.20
CA THR A 489 61.81 22.94 -8.44
C THR A 489 60.95 23.21 -9.68
N ARG A 490 59.66 23.51 -9.48
CA ARG A 490 58.63 23.69 -10.52
C ARG A 490 58.28 22.41 -11.28
N ASN A 491 58.79 21.26 -10.84
CA ASN A 491 58.46 19.96 -11.42
C ASN A 491 57.15 19.39 -10.86
N CYS A 492 56.67 19.91 -9.73
CA CYS A 492 55.44 19.50 -9.07
C CYS A 492 54.46 20.66 -9.06
N CYS A 493 53.28 20.46 -9.63
CA CYS A 493 52.29 21.50 -9.87
C CYS A 493 50.87 20.94 -9.82
N PRO A 494 50.45 20.23 -8.76
CA PRO A 494 49.11 19.66 -8.69
C PRO A 494 48.05 20.72 -9.01
N LEU A 495 47.12 20.35 -9.89
CA LEU A 495 46.02 21.17 -10.37
C LEU A 495 44.79 20.95 -9.50
N TYR A 496 44.12 22.04 -9.14
CA TYR A 496 42.91 22.06 -8.33
C TYR A 496 41.90 23.04 -8.90
N THR A 497 40.65 22.87 -8.48
CA THR A 497 39.56 23.81 -8.68
C THR A 497 38.96 24.23 -7.35
N SER A 498 38.42 25.44 -7.31
CA SER A 498 37.55 25.90 -6.22
C SER A 498 36.37 26.64 -6.81
N SER A 499 35.19 26.40 -6.26
CA SER A 499 33.95 27.10 -6.64
C SER A 499 33.42 27.92 -5.48
N LEU A 500 32.78 29.04 -5.81
CA LEU A 500 32.05 29.84 -4.85
C LEU A 500 30.91 29.02 -4.23
N VAL A 501 30.65 29.25 -2.94
CA VAL A 501 29.62 28.57 -2.13
C VAL A 501 28.62 29.59 -1.66
#